data_AF-A0A7W7G4U8-F1
#
_entry.id   AF-A0A7W7G4U8-F1
#
_cell.length_a   1.000
_cell.length_b   1.000
_cell.length_c   1.000
_cell.angle_alpha   90.00
_cell.angle_beta   90.00
_cell.angle_gamma   90.00
#
_symmetry.space_group_name_H-M   'P 1'
#
loop_
_entity.id
_entity.type
_entity.pdbx_description
1 polymer ?
#
loop_
_entity_poly.entity_id
_entity_poly.type
_entity_poly.pdbx_seq_one_letter_code
_entity_poly.pdbx_strand_id
1 'polypeptide(L)'
;MSSFPAQAARVRDLDLPLERRLLALRECALHFAPYEFRKTWHYLIAAARVPVWLEIDPDALLRALDLLEPARNRWLAETRSYAARRRLEKAAGRRQPRAGPPPHPPAPEPWPDDGRPWALIWYRMVPRDETIGGGDIEEFRAEYTPTSADGRFGDYQLYIRGVPLGNITTTALAPHVVNLRAIRRTAEDPAPRDPEPLILGDTFDHVHVTLAATEHDLIFEFASNRRPGWAPPPQWTPPRDRPRRLLVRRTEVITACRAAEARFEAFLGLP
;
A
#
# COMPACT_ATOMS: atom_id res chain seq x y z
N MET A 1 -23.92 -11.77 -21.60
CA MET A 1 -23.07 -11.93 -20.40
C MET A 1 -23.96 -11.87 -19.17
N SER A 2 -23.76 -12.76 -18.21
CA SER A 2 -24.46 -12.74 -16.91
C SER A 2 -24.06 -11.51 -16.09
N SER A 3 -24.77 -11.20 -15.01
CA SER A 3 -24.44 -10.09 -14.12
C SER A 3 -23.39 -10.48 -13.05
N PHE A 4 -22.74 -9.49 -12.41
CA PHE A 4 -21.84 -9.73 -11.28
C PHE A 4 -22.49 -10.59 -10.17
N PRO A 5 -23.70 -10.30 -9.66
CA PRO A 5 -24.31 -11.14 -8.62
C PRO A 5 -24.52 -12.59 -9.06
N ALA A 6 -24.85 -12.82 -10.33
CA ALA A 6 -24.99 -14.17 -10.86
C ALA A 6 -23.66 -14.93 -10.91
N GLN A 7 -22.56 -14.24 -11.21
CA GLN A 7 -21.23 -14.82 -11.18
C GLN A 7 -20.73 -15.03 -9.73
N ALA A 8 -21.00 -14.10 -8.83
CA ALA A 8 -20.70 -14.23 -7.40
C ALA A 8 -21.41 -15.45 -6.80
N ALA A 9 -22.67 -15.70 -7.17
CA ALA A 9 -23.40 -16.91 -6.76
C ALA A 9 -22.71 -18.19 -7.25
N ARG A 10 -22.19 -18.21 -8.48
CA ARG A 10 -21.46 -19.36 -9.04
C ARG A 10 -20.10 -19.59 -8.39
N VAL A 11 -19.45 -18.57 -7.84
CA VAL A 11 -18.22 -18.74 -7.05
C VAL A 11 -18.53 -19.42 -5.71
N ARG A 12 -19.69 -19.10 -5.13
CA ARG A 12 -20.19 -19.66 -3.86
C ARG A 12 -20.78 -21.06 -3.97
N ASP A 13 -21.18 -21.45 -5.17
CA ASP A 13 -21.77 -22.76 -5.45
C ASP A 13 -20.72 -23.87 -5.32
N LEU A 14 -20.82 -24.65 -4.25
CA LEU A 14 -19.88 -25.73 -3.92
C LEU A 14 -20.08 -26.97 -4.82
N ASP A 15 -21.23 -27.09 -5.49
CA ASP A 15 -21.51 -28.21 -6.39
C ASP A 15 -20.90 -27.99 -7.79
N LEU A 16 -20.36 -26.79 -8.05
CA LEU A 16 -19.65 -26.49 -9.29
C LEU A 16 -18.17 -26.92 -9.22
N PRO A 17 -17.64 -27.50 -10.32
CA PRO A 17 -16.20 -27.72 -10.47
C PRO A 17 -15.37 -26.46 -10.20
N LEU A 18 -14.20 -26.62 -9.57
CA LEU A 18 -13.33 -25.51 -9.14
C LEU A 18 -12.94 -24.58 -10.30
N GLU A 19 -12.76 -25.13 -11.50
CA GLU A 19 -12.44 -24.35 -12.70
C GLU A 19 -13.61 -23.45 -13.10
N ARG A 20 -14.84 -23.93 -12.95
CA ARG A 20 -16.05 -23.13 -13.22
C ARG A 20 -16.23 -22.02 -12.18
N ARG A 21 -15.86 -22.28 -10.93
CA ARG A 21 -15.84 -21.28 -9.86
C ARG A 21 -14.75 -20.23 -10.11
N LEU A 22 -13.55 -20.63 -10.53
CA LEU A 22 -12.47 -19.71 -10.90
C LEU A 22 -12.85 -18.84 -12.10
N LEU A 23 -13.46 -19.41 -13.14
CA LEU A 23 -13.97 -18.65 -14.29
C LEU A 23 -15.06 -17.67 -13.85
N ALA A 24 -15.96 -18.06 -12.95
CA ALA A 24 -16.96 -17.16 -12.40
C ALA A 24 -16.33 -15.98 -11.63
N LEU A 25 -15.27 -16.24 -10.84
CA LEU A 25 -14.52 -15.19 -10.15
C LEU A 25 -13.84 -14.24 -11.16
N ARG A 26 -13.31 -14.78 -12.26
CA ARG A 26 -12.73 -14.00 -13.36
C ARG A 26 -13.76 -13.08 -14.03
N GLU A 27 -14.97 -13.59 -14.26
CA GLU A 27 -16.07 -12.79 -14.79
C GLU A 27 -16.51 -11.71 -13.80
N CYS A 28 -16.51 -11.97 -12.48
CA CYS A 28 -16.72 -10.94 -11.47
C CYS A 28 -15.70 -9.79 -11.59
N ALA A 29 -14.42 -10.13 -11.77
CA ALA A 29 -13.36 -9.14 -11.98
C ALA A 29 -13.53 -8.37 -13.31
N LEU A 30 -14.04 -8.99 -14.37
CA LEU A 30 -14.38 -8.28 -15.62
C LEU A 30 -15.53 -7.28 -15.44
N HIS A 31 -16.51 -7.60 -14.58
CA HIS A 31 -17.61 -6.69 -14.26
C HIS A 31 -17.21 -5.54 -13.34
N PHE A 32 -16.21 -5.73 -12.49
CA PHE A 32 -15.74 -4.74 -11.54
C PHE A 32 -14.22 -4.83 -11.39
N ALA A 33 -13.51 -4.06 -12.23
CA ALA A 33 -12.05 -3.96 -12.24
C ALA A 33 -11.62 -2.52 -11.89
N PRO A 34 -11.56 -2.15 -10.59
CA PRO A 34 -11.20 -0.79 -10.19
C PRO A 34 -9.80 -0.35 -10.65
N TYR A 35 -8.91 -1.30 -10.97
CA TYR A 35 -7.52 -1.04 -11.39
C TYR A 35 -7.18 -1.58 -12.78
N GLU A 36 -8.17 -1.79 -13.65
CA GLU A 36 -8.06 -2.63 -14.85
C GLU A 36 -7.97 -4.12 -14.50
N PHE A 37 -8.36 -4.97 -15.45
CA PHE A 37 -8.56 -6.39 -15.21
C PHE A 37 -7.30 -7.08 -14.68
N ARG A 38 -6.13 -6.88 -15.31
CA ARG A 38 -4.90 -7.57 -14.93
C ARG A 38 -4.46 -7.27 -13.50
N LYS A 39 -4.53 -5.99 -13.09
CA LYS A 39 -4.11 -5.56 -11.75
C LYS A 39 -5.09 -6.04 -10.69
N THR A 40 -6.39 -5.92 -10.97
CA THR A 40 -7.46 -6.42 -10.09
C THR A 40 -7.34 -7.92 -9.91
N TRP A 41 -7.14 -8.67 -11.00
CA TRP A 41 -7.00 -10.13 -10.97
C TRP A 41 -5.79 -10.59 -10.16
N HIS A 42 -4.62 -9.97 -10.40
CA HIS A 42 -3.40 -10.29 -9.67
C HIS A 42 -3.58 -10.07 -8.15
N TYR A 43 -4.22 -8.96 -7.76
CA TYR A 43 -4.55 -8.69 -6.35
C TYR A 43 -5.42 -9.79 -5.75
N LEU A 44 -6.50 -10.20 -6.43
CA LEU A 44 -7.41 -11.21 -5.91
C LEU A 44 -6.69 -12.55 -5.68
N ILE A 45 -5.85 -12.97 -6.62
CA ILE A 45 -5.07 -14.20 -6.50
C ILE A 45 -4.07 -14.12 -5.34
N ALA A 46 -3.33 -13.01 -5.22
CA ALA A 46 -2.33 -12.84 -4.17
C ALA A 46 -2.95 -12.71 -2.77
N ALA A 47 -3.93 -11.80 -2.60
CA ALA A 47 -4.52 -11.48 -1.31
C ALA A 47 -5.37 -12.62 -0.75
N ALA A 48 -6.08 -13.37 -1.60
CA ALA A 48 -6.83 -14.53 -1.16
C ALA A 48 -5.98 -15.81 -1.07
N ARG A 49 -4.68 -15.71 -1.39
CA ARG A 49 -3.72 -16.82 -1.42
C ARG A 49 -4.20 -17.98 -2.30
N VAL A 50 -4.72 -17.67 -3.48
CA VAL A 50 -5.25 -18.68 -4.41
C VAL A 50 -4.08 -19.55 -4.89
N PRO A 51 -4.09 -20.86 -4.58
CA PRO A 51 -3.00 -21.76 -4.95
C PRO A 51 -3.00 -22.02 -6.47
N VAL A 52 -1.86 -22.47 -6.98
CA VAL A 52 -1.74 -22.95 -8.38
C VAL A 52 -2.65 -24.16 -8.61
N TRP A 53 -2.78 -25.03 -7.60
CA TRP A 53 -3.67 -26.19 -7.58
C TRP A 53 -4.83 -25.91 -6.62
N LEU A 54 -6.01 -25.65 -7.18
CA LEU A 54 -7.18 -25.19 -6.42
C LEU A 54 -7.68 -26.21 -5.39
N GLU A 55 -7.36 -27.49 -5.58
CA GLU A 55 -7.71 -28.60 -4.70
C GLU A 55 -7.04 -28.48 -3.32
N ILE A 56 -5.91 -27.76 -3.23
CA ILE A 56 -5.19 -27.51 -1.98
C ILE A 56 -6.00 -26.58 -1.06
N ASP A 57 -6.67 -25.58 -1.65
CA ASP A 57 -7.46 -24.60 -0.92
C ASP A 57 -8.60 -24.05 -1.80
N PRO A 58 -9.71 -24.80 -1.91
CA PRO A 58 -10.89 -24.38 -2.68
C PRO A 58 -11.51 -23.07 -2.17
N ASP A 59 -11.37 -22.80 -0.87
CA ASP A 59 -11.97 -21.65 -0.19
C ASP A 59 -11.24 -20.34 -0.51
N ALA A 60 -10.04 -20.40 -1.09
CA ALA A 60 -9.34 -19.24 -1.61
C ALA A 60 -10.18 -18.45 -2.64
N LEU A 61 -11.05 -19.13 -3.40
CA LEU A 61 -11.96 -18.46 -4.33
C LEU A 61 -13.06 -17.66 -3.62
N LEU A 62 -13.54 -18.14 -2.47
CA LEU A 62 -14.52 -17.44 -1.65
C LEU A 62 -13.88 -16.21 -1.01
N ARG A 63 -12.67 -16.36 -0.46
CA ARG A 63 -11.91 -15.23 0.10
C ARG A 63 -11.66 -14.15 -0.95
N ALA A 64 -11.31 -14.53 -2.18
CA ALA A 64 -11.15 -13.58 -3.27
C ALA A 64 -12.46 -12.83 -3.59
N LEU A 65 -13.60 -13.53 -3.61
CA LEU A 65 -14.90 -12.89 -3.81
C LEU A 65 -15.25 -11.93 -2.68
N ASP A 66 -14.96 -12.30 -1.44
CA ASP A 66 -15.25 -11.49 -0.25
C ASP A 66 -14.38 -10.24 -0.17
N LEU A 67 -13.26 -10.17 -0.90
CA LEU A 67 -12.53 -8.93 -1.14
C LEU A 67 -13.21 -8.03 -2.19
N LEU A 68 -13.72 -8.64 -3.27
CA LEU A 68 -14.22 -7.91 -4.43
C LEU A 68 -15.64 -7.35 -4.25
N GLU A 69 -16.53 -8.13 -3.63
CA GLU A 69 -17.95 -7.80 -3.53
C GLU A 69 -18.25 -6.61 -2.60
N PRO A 70 -17.65 -6.48 -1.40
CA PRO A 70 -17.85 -5.30 -0.56
C PRO A 70 -17.37 -4.01 -1.23
N ALA A 71 -16.22 -4.05 -1.92
CA ALA A 71 -15.68 -2.91 -2.66
C ALA A 71 -16.65 -2.44 -3.76
N ARG A 72 -17.24 -3.40 -4.50
CA ARG A 72 -18.27 -3.11 -5.50
C ARG A 72 -19.54 -2.54 -4.88
N ASN A 73 -20.01 -3.10 -3.76
CA ASN A 73 -21.25 -2.67 -3.13
C ASN A 73 -21.15 -1.23 -2.61
N ARG A 74 -20.00 -0.86 -2.03
CA ARG A 74 -19.69 0.51 -1.62
C ARG A 74 -19.76 1.47 -2.82
N TRP A 75 -19.12 1.12 -3.92
CA TRP A 75 -19.16 1.92 -5.14
C TRP A 75 -20.58 2.19 -5.65
N LEU A 76 -21.40 1.14 -5.72
CA LEU A 76 -22.77 1.24 -6.20
C LEU A 76 -23.63 2.11 -5.29
N ALA A 77 -23.37 2.11 -3.98
CA ALA A 77 -24.04 3.00 -3.04
C ALA A 77 -23.67 4.47 -3.28
N GLU A 78 -22.37 4.77 -3.42
CA GLU A 78 -21.87 6.13 -3.70
C GLU A 78 -22.40 6.65 -5.06
N THR A 79 -22.44 5.78 -6.06
CA THR A 79 -23.00 6.06 -7.40
C THR A 79 -24.47 6.44 -7.36
N ARG A 80 -25.27 5.66 -6.62
CA ARG A 80 -26.70 5.94 -6.44
C ARG A 80 -26.94 7.25 -5.71
N SER A 81 -26.18 7.52 -4.64
CA SER A 81 -26.28 8.75 -3.86
C SER A 81 -25.96 10.01 -4.69
N TYR A 82 -24.91 9.97 -5.52
CA TYR A 82 -24.63 11.07 -6.44
C TYR A 82 -25.72 11.25 -7.48
N ALA A 83 -26.21 10.16 -8.09
CA ALA A 83 -27.27 10.24 -9.09
C ALA A 83 -28.55 10.87 -8.51
N ALA A 84 -28.91 10.53 -7.26
CA ALA A 84 -30.02 11.16 -6.54
C ALA A 84 -29.79 12.66 -6.33
N ARG A 85 -28.61 13.08 -5.85
CA ARG A 85 -28.25 14.50 -5.70
C ARG A 85 -28.35 15.26 -7.03
N ARG A 86 -27.80 14.70 -8.11
CA ARG A 86 -27.84 15.32 -9.45
C ARG A 86 -29.26 15.46 -10.01
N ARG A 87 -30.17 14.52 -9.72
CA ARG A 87 -31.58 14.64 -10.11
C ARG A 87 -32.24 15.83 -9.42
N LEU A 88 -32.00 16.00 -8.11
CA LEU A 88 -32.52 17.14 -7.34
C LEU A 88 -31.94 18.47 -7.81
N GLU A 89 -30.63 18.53 -8.06
CA GLU A 89 -29.96 19.74 -8.58
C GLU A 89 -30.48 20.15 -9.96
N LYS A 90 -30.66 19.17 -10.87
CA LYS A 90 -31.24 19.42 -12.20
C LYS A 90 -32.68 19.93 -12.10
N ALA A 91 -33.50 19.35 -11.22
CA ALA A 91 -34.87 19.79 -10.98
C ALA A 91 -34.91 21.23 -10.43
N ALA A 92 -33.93 21.60 -9.60
CA ALA A 92 -33.75 22.95 -9.07
C ALA A 92 -33.05 23.93 -10.04
N GLY A 93 -32.96 23.59 -11.34
CA GLY A 93 -32.37 24.45 -12.39
C GLY A 93 -30.83 24.50 -12.42
N ARG A 94 -30.13 23.77 -11.54
CA ARG A 94 -28.66 23.79 -11.44
C ARG A 94 -28.04 22.71 -12.34
N ARG A 95 -27.70 23.11 -13.57
CA ARG A 95 -27.15 22.18 -14.57
C ARG A 95 -25.67 21.88 -14.37
N GLN A 96 -24.91 22.76 -13.71
CA GLN A 96 -23.54 22.49 -13.28
C GLN A 96 -23.52 21.76 -11.93
N PRO A 97 -22.69 20.72 -11.73
CA PRO A 97 -22.50 20.06 -10.44
C PRO A 97 -21.92 21.04 -9.40
N ARG A 98 -22.34 20.94 -8.13
CA ARG A 98 -21.60 21.56 -7.01
C ARG A 98 -20.21 20.92 -6.88
N ALA A 99 -19.23 21.69 -6.37
CA ALA A 99 -17.84 21.25 -6.22
C ALA A 99 -17.73 19.85 -5.59
N GLY A 100 -17.08 18.92 -6.31
CA GLY A 100 -16.92 17.51 -5.96
C GLY A 100 -17.05 16.62 -7.21
N PRO A 101 -16.10 15.71 -7.48
CA PRO A 101 -16.15 14.85 -8.66
C PRO A 101 -17.35 13.86 -8.62
N PRO A 102 -17.84 13.37 -9.78
CA PRO A 102 -18.77 12.25 -9.84
C PRO A 102 -18.17 10.99 -9.19
N PRO A 103 -19.01 10.06 -8.68
CA PRO A 103 -18.56 8.80 -8.11
C PRO A 103 -17.97 7.94 -9.22
N HIS A 104 -16.66 7.76 -9.15
CA HIS A 104 -15.92 6.75 -9.86
C HIS A 104 -16.03 5.41 -9.09
N PRO A 105 -15.91 4.23 -9.74
CA PRO A 105 -15.54 2.99 -9.02
C PRO A 105 -14.41 3.37 -8.09
N PRO A 106 -14.43 3.06 -6.77
CA PRO A 106 -13.48 3.59 -5.82
C PRO A 106 -12.10 3.35 -6.39
N ALA A 107 -11.58 4.39 -7.02
CA ALA A 107 -10.17 4.58 -7.18
C ALA A 107 -9.85 5.22 -5.85
N PRO A 108 -8.88 4.66 -5.11
CA PRO A 108 -8.35 5.37 -3.97
C PRO A 108 -7.76 6.66 -4.53
N GLU A 109 -8.48 7.78 -4.38
CA GLU A 109 -8.10 9.09 -4.94
C GLU A 109 -7.84 9.07 -6.47
N PRO A 110 -7.65 10.21 -7.15
CA PRO A 110 -6.98 10.15 -8.45
C PRO A 110 -5.63 9.50 -8.23
N TRP A 111 -5.32 8.40 -8.92
CA TRP A 111 -3.93 7.98 -9.06
C TRP A 111 -3.21 9.16 -9.69
N PRO A 112 -2.23 9.77 -9.00
CA PRO A 112 -1.35 10.65 -9.72
C PRO A 112 -0.68 9.77 -10.77
N ASP A 113 -0.58 10.26 -11.99
CA ASP A 113 0.36 9.75 -12.99
C ASP A 113 1.81 10.09 -12.53
N ASP A 114 2.12 9.90 -11.24
CA ASP A 114 3.42 10.16 -10.59
C ASP A 114 4.26 8.89 -10.43
N GLY A 115 3.82 7.78 -11.04
CA GLY A 115 4.60 6.55 -11.17
C GLY A 115 4.58 5.60 -9.98
N ARG A 116 3.84 5.84 -8.89
CA ARG A 116 3.81 5.00 -7.66
C ARG A 116 3.51 3.49 -7.86
N PRO A 117 4.14 2.54 -7.12
CA PRO A 117 4.01 1.09 -7.34
C PRO A 117 2.74 0.52 -6.70
N TRP A 118 2.26 -0.59 -7.25
CA TRP A 118 1.15 -1.41 -6.73
C TRP A 118 1.36 -1.92 -5.28
N ALA A 119 2.63 -2.03 -4.86
CA ALA A 119 3.10 -2.26 -3.49
C ALA A 119 2.45 -1.35 -2.42
N LEU A 120 2.11 -0.11 -2.77
CA LEU A 120 1.44 0.83 -1.85
C LEU A 120 -0.03 0.52 -1.59
N ILE A 121 -0.67 -0.03 -2.60
CA ILE A 121 -2.12 -0.29 -2.62
C ILE A 121 -2.39 -1.53 -1.78
N TRP A 122 -1.51 -2.51 -1.90
CA TRP A 122 -1.39 -3.68 -1.03
C TRP A 122 -1.37 -3.28 0.46
N TYR A 123 -0.47 -2.36 0.83
CA TYR A 123 -0.20 -2.00 2.22
C TYR A 123 -1.33 -1.22 2.94
N ARG A 124 -2.20 -0.53 2.19
CA ARG A 124 -3.39 0.14 2.78
C ARG A 124 -4.59 -0.81 2.96
N MET A 125 -4.58 -2.01 2.36
CA MET A 125 -5.75 -2.89 2.23
C MET A 125 -5.64 -4.23 2.98
N VAL A 126 -4.46 -4.61 3.49
CA VAL A 126 -4.31 -5.78 4.38
C VAL A 126 -4.89 -5.44 5.77
N PRO A 127 -5.68 -6.35 6.41
CA PRO A 127 -6.09 -6.18 7.80
C PRO A 127 -4.87 -5.90 8.68
N ARG A 128 -4.89 -4.77 9.40
CA ARG A 128 -3.74 -4.23 10.14
C ARG A 128 -3.37 -5.00 11.41
N ASP A 129 -4.04 -6.11 11.66
CA ASP A 129 -3.84 -6.95 12.83
C ASP A 129 -2.61 -7.86 12.67
N GLU A 130 -2.05 -7.97 11.46
CA GLU A 130 -0.86 -8.79 11.15
C GLU A 130 0.44 -7.98 11.01
N THR A 131 0.38 -6.65 11.01
CA THR A 131 1.56 -5.80 10.83
C THR A 131 1.98 -5.14 12.14
N ILE A 132 3.29 -5.05 12.36
CA ILE A 132 3.88 -4.39 13.51
C ILE A 132 4.56 -3.11 13.04
N GLY A 133 4.48 -2.03 13.81
CA GLY A 133 5.06 -0.76 13.39
C GLY A 133 4.56 0.42 14.21
N GLY A 134 5.03 1.62 13.90
CA GLY A 134 4.71 2.84 14.63
C GLY A 134 4.67 4.07 13.73
N GLY A 135 3.80 5.01 14.09
CA GLY A 135 3.59 6.26 13.36
C GLY A 135 2.37 6.27 12.44
N ASP A 136 2.21 7.41 11.75
CA ASP A 136 1.15 7.71 10.79
C ASP A 136 1.71 7.71 9.37
N ILE A 137 1.04 7.01 8.45
CA ILE A 137 1.44 6.94 7.03
C ILE A 137 1.51 8.34 6.40
N GLU A 138 0.60 9.24 6.76
CA GLU A 138 0.52 10.58 6.19
C GLU A 138 1.63 11.51 6.67
N GLU A 139 2.34 11.13 7.74
CA GLU A 139 3.45 11.89 8.31
C GLU A 139 4.76 11.10 8.22
N PHE A 140 4.97 10.15 9.12
CA PHE A 140 6.06 9.19 9.10
C PHE A 140 5.62 7.91 9.80
N ARG A 141 5.88 6.77 9.14
CA ARG A 141 5.61 5.45 9.71
C ARG A 141 6.69 4.46 9.30
N ALA A 142 7.06 3.62 10.25
CA ALA A 142 7.85 2.42 10.00
C ALA A 142 7.01 1.19 10.29
N GLU A 143 7.01 0.23 9.37
CA GLU A 143 6.19 -0.97 9.45
C GLU A 143 6.96 -2.20 8.98
N TYR A 144 6.57 -3.33 9.56
CA TYR A 144 7.07 -4.64 9.23
C TYR A 144 5.94 -5.66 9.19
N THR A 145 5.90 -6.44 8.13
CA THR A 145 4.96 -7.54 7.95
C THR A 145 5.72 -8.87 7.96
N PRO A 146 5.62 -9.68 9.01
CA PRO A 146 6.30 -10.96 9.07
C PRO A 146 5.82 -11.89 7.94
N THR A 147 6.75 -12.52 7.23
CA THR A 147 6.45 -13.53 6.19
C THR A 147 6.98 -14.92 6.54
N SER A 148 7.93 -15.01 7.49
CA SER A 148 8.41 -16.28 8.04
C SER A 148 7.67 -16.67 9.32
N ALA A 149 7.60 -17.99 9.58
CA ALA A 149 6.96 -18.54 10.78
C ALA A 149 7.66 -18.14 12.09
N ASP A 150 8.97 -17.88 12.06
CA ASP A 150 9.75 -17.37 13.19
C ASP A 150 9.72 -15.84 13.32
N GLY A 151 9.02 -15.16 12.42
CA GLY A 151 8.88 -13.71 12.37
C GLY A 151 10.16 -12.94 12.03
N ARG A 152 11.30 -13.60 11.79
CA ARG A 152 12.57 -12.90 11.57
C ARG A 152 12.67 -12.24 10.20
N PHE A 153 11.96 -12.79 9.23
CA PHE A 153 11.94 -12.34 7.84
C PHE A 153 10.55 -11.85 7.44
N GLY A 154 10.52 -10.75 6.71
CA GLY A 154 9.28 -10.03 6.44
C GLY A 154 9.49 -8.85 5.53
N ASP A 155 8.41 -8.15 5.23
CA ASP A 155 8.43 -6.98 4.37
C ASP A 155 8.56 -5.74 5.24
N TYR A 156 9.70 -5.06 5.14
CA TYR A 156 9.94 -3.81 5.86
C TYR A 156 9.67 -2.59 4.99
N GLN A 157 9.00 -1.59 5.56
CA GLN A 157 8.55 -0.42 4.82
C GLN A 157 8.66 0.85 5.66
N LEU A 158 9.24 1.88 5.05
CA LEU A 158 9.15 3.27 5.53
C LEU A 158 8.14 4.04 4.71
N TYR A 159 7.33 4.82 5.40
CA TYR A 159 6.40 5.80 4.86
C TYR A 159 6.83 7.19 5.28
N ILE A 160 6.93 8.09 4.32
CA ILE A 160 7.25 9.49 4.55
C ILE A 160 6.23 10.29 3.75
N ARG A 161 5.34 11.03 4.43
CA ARG A 161 4.25 11.78 3.77
C ARG A 161 3.45 10.93 2.77
N GLY A 162 3.12 9.70 3.16
CA GLY A 162 2.41 8.71 2.34
C GLY A 162 3.23 8.10 1.20
N VAL A 163 4.53 8.41 1.08
CA VAL A 163 5.43 7.83 0.09
C VAL A 163 6.15 6.61 0.69
N PRO A 164 6.02 5.42 0.09
CA PRO A 164 6.79 4.25 0.52
C PRO A 164 8.25 4.41 0.06
N LEU A 165 9.21 3.88 0.80
CA LEU A 165 10.59 3.77 0.33
C LEU A 165 11.09 2.34 0.11
N GLY A 166 10.54 1.33 0.77
CA GLY A 166 10.85 -0.09 0.56
C GLY A 166 10.31 -0.65 -0.76
N ASN A 167 10.95 -1.71 -1.26
CA ASN A 167 10.55 -2.45 -2.47
C ASN A 167 9.74 -3.73 -2.16
N ILE A 168 9.40 -3.99 -0.90
CA ILE A 168 8.68 -5.20 -0.45
C ILE A 168 9.45 -6.48 -0.78
N THR A 169 10.78 -6.44 -0.74
CA THR A 169 11.56 -7.67 -0.67
C THR A 169 11.61 -8.13 0.77
N THR A 170 11.46 -9.44 0.96
CA THR A 170 11.66 -10.08 2.26
C THR A 170 13.07 -9.76 2.78
N THR A 171 13.14 -9.25 4.01
CA THR A 171 14.35 -8.81 4.68
C THR A 171 14.31 -9.17 6.16
N ALA A 172 15.47 -9.21 6.80
CA ALA A 172 15.56 -9.41 8.25
C ALA A 172 15.13 -8.14 8.98
N LEU A 173 14.35 -8.25 10.07
CA LEU A 173 13.89 -7.07 10.83
C LEU A 173 15.01 -6.37 11.62
N ALA A 174 15.95 -7.14 12.19
CA ALA A 174 16.94 -6.60 13.13
C ALA A 174 17.80 -5.44 12.56
N PRO A 175 18.32 -5.48 11.32
CA PRO A 175 19.00 -4.33 10.70
C PRO A 175 18.14 -3.06 10.65
N HIS A 176 16.83 -3.20 10.43
CA HIS A 176 15.93 -2.06 10.31
C HIS A 176 15.64 -1.36 11.64
N VAL A 177 15.74 -2.07 12.76
CA VAL A 177 15.72 -1.46 14.11
C VAL A 177 16.91 -0.50 14.27
N VAL A 178 18.10 -0.89 13.78
CA VAL A 178 19.30 -0.02 13.80
C VAL A 178 19.09 1.21 12.92
N ASN A 179 18.50 1.03 11.73
CA ASN A 179 18.19 2.13 10.81
C ASN A 179 17.22 3.14 11.46
N LEU A 180 16.17 2.66 12.15
CA LEU A 180 15.24 3.54 12.87
C LEU A 180 15.90 4.33 13.98
N ARG A 181 16.79 3.69 14.75
CA ARG A 181 17.56 4.37 15.79
C ARG A 181 18.44 5.47 15.21
N ALA A 182 19.04 5.26 14.04
CA ALA A 182 19.83 6.28 13.35
C ALA A 182 18.97 7.49 12.95
N ILE A 183 17.80 7.24 12.34
CA ILE A 183 16.84 8.31 11.99
C ILE A 183 16.39 9.06 13.24
N ARG A 184 16.04 8.34 14.31
CA ARG A 184 15.61 8.93 15.59
C ARG A 184 16.69 9.82 16.20
N ARG A 185 17.95 9.36 16.26
CA ARG A 185 19.06 10.18 16.77
C ARG A 185 19.21 11.48 15.98
N THR A 186 19.09 11.41 14.66
CA THR A 186 19.09 12.60 13.82
C THR A 186 17.89 13.51 14.08
N ALA A 187 16.72 12.96 14.39
CA ALA A 187 15.52 13.72 14.77
C ALA A 187 15.58 14.31 16.19
N GLU A 188 16.32 13.71 17.12
CA GLU A 188 16.48 14.18 18.50
C GLU A 188 17.54 15.27 18.65
N ASP A 189 18.53 15.33 17.76
CA ASP A 189 19.62 16.32 17.81
C ASP A 189 19.19 17.71 17.28
N PRO A 190 18.96 18.71 18.14
CA PRO A 190 18.37 19.98 17.72
C PRO A 190 19.22 20.78 16.72
N ALA A 191 20.49 20.43 16.54
CA ALA A 191 21.35 21.08 15.56
C ALA A 191 20.85 20.82 14.12
N PRO A 192 20.85 21.86 13.26
CA PRO A 192 20.70 21.66 11.83
C PRO A 192 21.80 20.74 11.30
N ARG A 193 21.46 19.89 10.33
CA ARG A 193 22.38 19.00 9.65
C ARG A 193 22.26 19.16 8.15
N ASP A 194 23.41 19.22 7.49
CA ASP A 194 23.49 19.13 6.05
C ASP A 194 23.03 17.73 5.57
N PRO A 195 22.61 17.60 4.29
CA PRO A 195 22.17 16.32 3.76
C PRO A 195 23.28 15.27 3.78
N GLU A 196 23.06 14.17 4.51
CA GLU A 196 23.97 13.02 4.57
C GLU A 196 23.29 11.76 4.02
N PRO A 197 24.03 10.83 3.38
CA PRO A 197 23.47 9.56 2.93
C PRO A 197 22.87 8.74 4.08
N LEU A 198 21.62 8.30 3.90
CA LEU A 198 20.92 7.45 4.84
C LEU A 198 20.93 6.01 4.33
N ILE A 199 21.67 5.14 5.01
CA ILE A 199 21.78 3.72 4.66
C ILE A 199 20.63 2.97 5.34
N LEU A 200 19.73 2.39 4.53
CA LEU A 200 18.53 1.70 5.01
C LEU A 200 18.54 0.19 4.77
N GLY A 201 19.62 -0.35 4.19
CA GLY A 201 19.75 -1.77 3.89
C GLY A 201 19.16 -2.18 2.53
N ASP A 202 19.17 -3.49 2.30
CA ASP A 202 18.92 -4.13 0.99
C ASP A 202 17.54 -3.83 0.39
N THR A 203 16.52 -3.74 1.23
CA THR A 203 15.13 -3.38 0.84
C THR A 203 15.05 -2.00 0.17
N PHE A 204 16.06 -1.15 0.36
CA PHE A 204 16.10 0.22 -0.15
C PHE A 204 17.19 0.44 -1.19
N ASP A 205 17.92 -0.59 -1.63
CA ASP A 205 19.06 -0.40 -2.54
C ASP A 205 18.68 0.19 -3.91
N HIS A 206 17.40 0.13 -4.26
CA HIS A 206 16.80 0.72 -5.46
C HIS A 206 16.59 2.24 -5.35
N VAL A 207 16.73 2.82 -4.15
CA VAL A 207 16.68 4.26 -3.88
C VAL A 207 17.96 4.74 -3.19
N HIS A 208 18.43 5.91 -3.60
CA HIS A 208 19.39 6.69 -2.84
C HIS A 208 18.61 7.65 -1.96
N VAL A 209 18.83 7.61 -0.65
CA VAL A 209 18.16 8.48 0.32
C VAL A 209 19.20 9.32 1.05
N THR A 210 18.96 10.62 1.18
CA THR A 210 19.70 11.50 2.08
C THR A 210 18.76 12.04 3.15
N LEU A 211 19.34 12.32 4.31
CA LEU A 211 18.66 12.89 5.46
C LEU A 211 19.37 14.17 5.86
N ALA A 212 18.62 15.27 5.88
CA ALA A 212 19.06 16.54 6.44
C ALA A 212 18.11 16.94 7.58
N ALA A 213 18.53 17.90 8.40
CA ALA A 213 17.73 18.34 9.53
C ALA A 213 17.73 19.87 9.65
N THR A 214 16.57 20.44 9.96
CA THR A 214 16.43 21.83 10.41
C THR A 214 16.09 21.83 11.90
N GLU A 215 15.87 23.00 12.49
CA GLU A 215 15.40 23.12 13.86
C GLU A 215 14.08 22.36 14.12
N HIS A 216 13.20 22.27 13.12
CA HIS A 216 11.84 21.74 13.32
C HIS A 216 11.52 20.51 12.48
N ASP A 217 12.24 20.29 11.38
CA ASP A 217 11.89 19.27 10.39
C ASP A 217 13.08 18.39 10.05
N LEU A 218 12.78 17.13 9.75
CA LEU A 218 13.66 16.27 8.96
C LEU A 218 13.30 16.40 7.48
N ILE A 219 14.33 16.44 6.66
CA ILE A 219 14.23 16.52 5.21
C ILE A 219 14.75 15.21 4.66
N PHE A 220 13.84 14.43 4.08
CA PHE A 220 14.18 13.22 3.33
C PHE A 220 14.22 13.57 1.86
N GLU A 221 15.37 13.40 1.23
CA GLU A 221 15.50 13.51 -0.21
C GLU A 221 15.87 12.15 -0.79
N PHE A 222 15.16 11.73 -1.83
CA PHE A 222 15.42 10.43 -2.44
C PHE A 222 15.26 10.46 -3.95
N ALA A 223 16.03 9.57 -4.60
CA ALA A 223 15.98 9.33 -6.02
C ALA A 223 16.33 7.88 -6.35
N SER A 224 15.98 7.45 -7.56
CA SER A 224 16.30 6.14 -8.08
C SER A 224 17.81 5.86 -8.03
N ASN A 225 18.18 4.65 -7.64
CA ASN A 225 19.56 4.21 -7.67
C ASN A 225 19.78 3.30 -8.88
N ARG A 226 20.21 3.88 -10.01
CA ARG A 226 20.60 3.10 -11.19
C ARG A 226 22.05 2.65 -11.07
N ARG A 227 22.26 1.46 -10.52
CA ARG A 227 23.57 0.78 -10.57
C ARG A 227 23.66 -0.10 -11.83
N PRO A 228 24.77 -0.08 -12.56
CA PRO A 228 24.98 -1.01 -13.67
C PRO A 228 24.84 -2.47 -13.19
N GLY A 229 24.10 -3.29 -13.94
CA GLY A 229 23.85 -4.71 -13.61
C GLY A 229 22.69 -4.98 -12.65
N TRP A 230 22.02 -3.94 -12.14
CA TRP A 230 20.84 -4.08 -11.29
C TRP A 230 19.55 -4.02 -12.11
N ALA A 231 18.48 -4.61 -11.57
CA ALA A 231 17.14 -4.46 -12.13
C ALA A 231 16.78 -2.96 -12.22
N PRO A 232 16.01 -2.54 -13.25
CA PRO A 232 15.60 -1.15 -13.35
C PRO A 232 14.87 -0.75 -12.06
N PRO A 233 15.16 0.45 -11.52
CA PRO A 233 14.53 0.88 -10.30
C PRO A 233 13.02 0.99 -10.54
N PRO A 234 12.19 0.74 -9.51
CA PRO A 234 10.75 0.80 -9.66
C PRO A 234 10.29 2.13 -10.29
N GLN A 235 9.25 2.09 -11.13
CA GLN A 235 8.80 3.24 -11.93
C GLN A 235 8.40 4.48 -11.12
N TRP A 236 8.17 4.30 -9.82
CA TRP A 236 7.81 5.37 -8.88
C TRP A 236 8.97 6.14 -8.31
N THR A 237 10.16 5.54 -8.38
CA THR A 237 11.35 6.19 -7.86
C THR A 237 11.66 7.38 -8.76
N PRO A 238 11.75 8.59 -8.20
CA PRO A 238 12.04 9.77 -8.99
C PRO A 238 13.43 9.61 -9.64
N PRO A 239 13.63 10.11 -10.87
CA PRO A 239 14.92 9.96 -11.55
C PRO A 239 16.00 10.77 -10.81
N ARG A 240 17.28 10.37 -10.95
CA ARG A 240 18.41 10.96 -10.18
C ARG A 240 18.58 12.47 -10.37
N ASP A 241 18.25 12.97 -11.56
CA ASP A 241 18.30 14.37 -11.93
C ASP A 241 17.12 15.18 -11.36
N ARG A 242 16.10 14.51 -10.80
CA ARG A 242 14.92 15.15 -10.21
C ARG A 242 14.55 14.47 -8.90
N PRO A 243 15.38 14.57 -7.85
CA PRO A 243 15.09 13.95 -6.56
C PRO A 243 13.80 14.49 -5.96
N ARG A 244 13.11 13.65 -5.20
CA ARG A 244 11.92 14.06 -4.44
C ARG A 244 12.34 14.37 -3.02
N ARG A 245 11.89 15.53 -2.54
CA ARG A 245 12.19 16.03 -1.20
C ARG A 245 10.90 16.10 -0.40
N LEU A 246 10.90 15.52 0.80
CA LEU A 246 9.79 15.47 1.73
C LEU A 246 10.22 15.99 3.09
N LEU A 247 9.39 16.83 3.69
CA LEU A 247 9.63 17.39 5.01
C LEU A 247 8.68 16.75 6.00
N VAL A 248 9.19 16.36 7.17
CA VAL A 248 8.40 15.82 8.27
C VAL A 248 8.85 16.47 9.57
N ARG A 249 7.89 16.82 10.43
CA ARG A 249 8.17 17.34 11.77
C ARG A 249 9.02 16.36 12.57
N ARG A 250 10.05 16.86 13.24
CA ARG A 250 10.93 16.04 14.09
C ARG A 250 10.15 15.29 15.16
N THR A 251 9.16 15.94 15.77
CA THR A 251 8.29 15.34 16.79
C THR A 251 7.52 14.12 16.28
N GLU A 252 7.05 14.15 15.05
CA GLU A 252 6.35 13.02 14.42
C GLU A 252 7.30 11.86 14.17
N VAL A 253 8.50 12.15 13.65
CA VAL A 253 9.52 11.11 13.42
C VAL A 253 9.98 10.48 14.74
N ILE A 254 10.24 11.27 15.78
CA ILE A 254 10.64 10.76 17.10
C ILE A 254 9.56 9.84 17.66
N THR A 255 8.30 10.29 17.64
CA THR A 255 7.16 9.54 18.20
C THR A 255 6.96 8.23 17.46
N ALA A 256 6.99 8.28 16.13
CA ALA A 256 6.83 7.11 15.27
C ALA A 256 7.99 6.11 15.42
N CYS A 257 9.24 6.58 15.43
CA CYS A 257 10.41 5.73 15.63
C CYS A 257 10.37 5.02 16.98
N ARG A 258 10.06 5.73 18.07
CA ARG A 258 9.95 5.12 19.41
C ARG A 258 8.85 4.07 19.47
N ALA A 259 7.69 4.36 18.88
CA ALA A 259 6.57 3.43 18.85
C ALA A 259 6.87 2.18 18.00
N ALA A 260 7.57 2.34 16.88
CA ALA A 260 7.96 1.24 16.01
C ALA A 260 9.04 0.37 16.65
N GLU A 261 10.10 1.00 17.20
CA GLU A 261 11.22 0.34 17.86
C GLU A 261 10.73 -0.55 19.02
N ALA A 262 9.91 0.00 19.92
CA ALA A 262 9.37 -0.77 21.04
C ALA A 262 8.57 -2.01 20.59
N ARG A 263 7.81 -1.89 19.49
CA ARG A 263 7.05 -3.02 18.93
C ARG A 263 7.94 -4.04 18.24
N PHE A 264 8.98 -3.58 17.53
CA PHE A 264 9.94 -4.47 16.86
C PHE A 264 10.80 -5.23 17.87
N GLU A 265 11.25 -4.57 18.94
CA GLU A 265 12.01 -5.20 20.02
C GLU A 265 11.17 -6.25 20.75
N ALA A 266 9.94 -5.89 21.14
CA ALA A 266 9.00 -6.83 21.74
C ALA A 266 8.74 -8.04 20.84
N PHE A 267 8.60 -7.81 19.54
CA PHE A 267 8.38 -8.88 18.56
C PHE A 267 9.60 -9.78 18.35
N LEU A 268 10.81 -9.22 18.37
CA LEU A 268 12.06 -9.98 18.25
C LEU A 268 12.48 -10.65 19.57
N GLY A 269 11.79 -10.39 20.68
CA GLY A 269 12.20 -10.83 22.01
C GLY A 269 13.51 -10.18 22.47
N LEU A 270 13.79 -8.96 22.01
CA LEU A 270 14.92 -8.16 22.45
C LEU A 270 14.54 -7.40 23.74
N PRO A 271 15.50 -7.22 24.67
CA PRO A 271 15.28 -6.50 25.93
C PRO A 271 15.03 -5.00 25.72
#